data_AF-A0A401T8V8-F1
#
_entry.id   AF-A0A401T8V8-F1
#
_cell.length_a   1.000
_cell.length_b   1.000
_cell.length_c   1.000
_cell.angle_alpha   90.00
_cell.angle_beta   90.00
_cell.angle_gamma   90.00
#
_symmetry.space_group_name_H-M   'P 1'
#
loop_
_entity.id
_entity.type
_entity.pdbx_description
1 polymer ?
#
loop_
_entity_poly.entity_id
_entity_poly.type
_entity_poly.pdbx_seq_one_letter_code
_entity_poly.pdbx_strand_id
1 'polypeptide(L)'
;MSYFDRDDVALHHFSQFFKAQSQEKQEHAEKLLKFQNQRGGRVLLQDVKKPERDEWGNGLQAMQVALDLEKNVNQSLLDLHQLATAQTDPHLCDFLETHYLDEEVEIIKRLGDYITNLKRLGAPENGLGEYLFDRLSLEDSS
;
A
#
# COMPACT_ATOMS: atom_id res chain seq x y z
N MET A 1 -2.66 2.18 -10.69
CA MET A 1 -3.89 2.81 -11.19
C MET A 1 -3.83 3.03 -12.69
N SER A 2 -3.11 4.03 -13.21
CA SER A 2 -3.11 4.32 -14.67
C SER A 2 -2.59 3.18 -15.55
N TYR A 3 -1.64 2.37 -15.09
CA TYR A 3 -1.08 1.28 -15.89
C TYR A 3 -2.10 0.19 -16.24
N PHE A 4 -2.82 -0.33 -15.24
CA PHE A 4 -3.80 -1.40 -15.43
C PHE A 4 -5.08 -0.96 -16.16
N ASP A 5 -5.32 0.34 -16.23
CA ASP A 5 -6.45 0.96 -16.93
C ASP A 5 -6.20 1.20 -18.43
N ARG A 6 -4.95 1.03 -18.89
CA ARG A 6 -4.61 1.15 -20.32
C ARG A 6 -5.29 0.06 -21.14
N ASP A 7 -5.58 0.36 -22.39
CA ASP A 7 -6.20 -0.56 -23.35
C ASP A 7 -5.34 -1.79 -23.66
N ASP A 8 -4.01 -1.67 -23.52
CA ASP A 8 -3.04 -2.75 -23.74
C ASP A 8 -2.76 -3.60 -22.49
N VAL A 9 -3.36 -3.29 -21.34
CA VAL A 9 -3.28 -4.08 -20.09
C VAL A 9 -4.65 -4.56 -19.64
N ALA A 10 -5.63 -3.66 -19.56
CA ALA A 10 -7.06 -3.93 -19.38
C ALA A 10 -7.45 -4.85 -18.18
N LEU A 11 -6.83 -4.65 -17.02
CA LEU A 11 -7.16 -5.36 -15.77
C LEU A 11 -7.87 -4.40 -14.80
N HIS A 12 -9.20 -4.38 -14.90
CA HIS A 12 -10.04 -3.36 -14.28
C HIS A 12 -9.96 -3.38 -12.74
N HIS A 13 -10.06 -4.55 -12.11
CA HIS A 13 -10.08 -4.64 -10.65
C HIS A 13 -8.70 -4.46 -10.05
N PHE A 14 -7.61 -4.78 -10.78
CA PHE A 14 -6.26 -4.32 -10.41
C PHE A 14 -6.18 -2.79 -10.38
N SER A 15 -6.74 -2.12 -11.39
CA SER A 15 -6.78 -0.65 -11.42
C SER A 15 -7.55 -0.08 -10.23
N GLN A 16 -8.73 -0.64 -9.93
CA GLN A 16 -9.55 -0.24 -8.78
C GLN A 16 -8.86 -0.50 -7.45
N PHE A 17 -8.29 -1.68 -7.24
CA PHE A 17 -7.55 -2.03 -6.03
C PHE A 17 -6.43 -1.01 -5.73
N PHE A 18 -5.57 -0.72 -6.70
CA PHE A 18 -4.49 0.25 -6.50
C PHE A 18 -5.00 1.70 -6.37
N LYS A 19 -6.17 2.02 -6.93
CA LYS A 19 -6.83 3.31 -6.69
C LYS A 19 -7.30 3.44 -5.25
N ALA A 20 -7.96 2.41 -4.72
CA ALA A 20 -8.41 2.36 -3.34
C ALA A 20 -7.22 2.47 -2.38
N GLN A 21 -6.15 1.70 -2.59
CA GLN A 21 -4.93 1.84 -1.79
C GLN A 21 -4.34 3.26 -1.85
N SER A 22 -4.34 3.90 -3.03
CA SER A 22 -3.85 5.28 -3.15
C SER A 22 -4.70 6.28 -2.35
N GLN A 23 -6.01 6.07 -2.25
CA GLN A 23 -6.91 6.90 -1.46
C GLN A 23 -6.68 6.68 0.04
N GLU A 24 -6.60 5.42 0.47
CA GLU A 24 -6.27 5.06 1.85
C GLU A 24 -4.94 5.69 2.31
N LYS A 25 -3.88 5.61 1.49
CA LYS A 25 -2.60 6.25 1.84
C LYS A 25 -2.68 7.78 1.88
N GLN A 26 -3.56 8.41 1.10
CA GLN A 26 -3.82 9.85 1.22
C GLN A 26 -4.49 10.17 2.57
N GLU A 27 -5.47 9.36 2.98
CA GLU A 27 -6.10 9.51 4.30
C GLU A 27 -5.09 9.34 5.44
N HIS A 28 -4.14 8.41 5.29
CA HIS A 28 -3.06 8.20 6.28
C HIS A 28 -2.14 9.42 6.38
N ALA A 29 -1.77 10.01 5.24
CA ALA A 29 -1.02 11.26 5.23
C ALA A 29 -1.81 12.38 5.94
N GLU A 30 -3.10 12.52 5.65
CA GLU A 30 -3.96 13.52 6.31
C GLU A 30 -4.11 13.30 7.81
N LYS A 31 -4.23 12.05 8.28
CA LYS A 31 -4.25 11.69 9.71
C LYS A 31 -2.96 12.17 10.40
N LEU A 32 -1.77 11.94 9.81
CA LEU A 32 -0.50 12.44 10.35
C LEU A 32 -0.45 13.98 10.40
N LEU A 33 -0.92 14.67 9.36
CA LEU A 33 -0.97 16.14 9.34
C LEU A 33 -1.87 16.71 10.44
N LYS A 34 -3.04 16.09 10.65
CA LYS A 34 -3.97 16.47 11.72
C LYS A 34 -3.34 16.22 13.08
N PHE A 35 -2.71 15.07 13.29
CA PHE A 35 -2.03 14.74 14.54
C PHE A 35 -0.90 15.73 14.85
N GLN A 36 -0.10 16.08 13.85
CA GLN A 36 0.97 17.08 14.01
C GLN A 36 0.41 18.42 14.49
N ASN A 37 -0.71 18.89 13.91
CA ASN A 37 -1.37 20.11 14.35
C ASN A 37 -1.99 19.99 15.75
N GLN A 38 -2.60 18.83 16.07
CA GLN A 38 -3.20 18.56 17.39
C GLN A 38 -2.15 18.64 18.51
N ARG A 39 -0.92 18.19 18.26
CA ARG A 39 0.20 18.26 19.20
C ARG A 39 0.89 19.62 19.25
N GLY A 40 0.38 20.63 18.52
CA GLY A 40 0.94 21.97 18.44
C GLY A 40 2.18 22.09 17.54
N GLY A 41 2.51 21.02 16.81
CA GLY A 41 3.62 20.97 15.86
C GLY A 41 3.41 21.87 14.64
N ARG A 42 4.39 21.85 13.73
CA ARG A 42 4.31 22.54 12.45
C ARG A 42 4.59 21.55 11.34
N VAL A 43 3.76 21.59 10.30
CA VAL A 43 3.94 20.77 9.10
C VAL A 43 4.91 21.48 8.17
N LEU A 44 5.93 20.76 7.73
CA LEU A 44 6.87 21.21 6.70
C LEU A 44 6.79 20.22 5.53
N LEU A 45 6.05 20.60 4.48
CA LEU A 45 5.90 19.76 3.28
C LEU A 45 7.19 19.75 2.46
N GLN A 46 7.45 18.61 1.82
CA GLN A 46 8.57 18.39 0.90
C GLN A 46 8.03 17.89 -0.44
N ASP A 47 8.87 17.94 -1.47
CA ASP A 47 8.52 17.42 -2.79
C ASP A 47 8.25 15.91 -2.72
N VAL A 48 7.10 15.49 -3.27
CA VAL A 48 6.77 14.07 -3.44
C VAL A 48 7.47 13.58 -4.69
N LYS A 49 8.42 12.66 -4.51
CA LYS A 49 9.14 12.05 -5.63
C LYS A 49 8.19 11.22 -6.48
N LYS A 50 8.38 11.28 -7.81
CA LYS A 50 7.68 10.38 -8.72
C LYS A 50 8.02 8.91 -8.42
N PRO A 51 7.16 7.95 -8.81
CA PRO A 51 7.49 6.53 -8.75
C PRO A 51 8.78 6.20 -9.52
N GLU A 52 9.46 5.13 -9.13
CA GLU A 52 10.73 4.69 -9.76
C GLU A 52 10.56 4.24 -11.22
N ARG A 53 9.33 3.86 -11.60
CA ARG A 53 8.98 3.36 -12.93
C ARG A 53 7.58 3.79 -13.33
N ASP A 54 7.38 3.95 -14.63
CA ASP A 54 6.07 4.26 -15.23
C ASP A 54 5.37 2.98 -15.73
N GLU A 55 6.15 1.94 -16.05
CA GLU A 55 5.71 0.60 -16.48
C GLU A 55 5.82 -0.41 -15.33
N TRP A 56 4.76 -1.19 -15.11
CA TRP A 56 4.67 -2.13 -13.97
C TRP A 56 4.70 -3.60 -14.37
N GLY A 57 4.70 -3.89 -15.67
CA GLY A 57 4.88 -5.22 -16.22
C GLY A 57 3.62 -6.08 -16.20
N ASN A 58 3.23 -6.58 -15.03
CA ASN A 58 2.08 -7.47 -14.88
C ASN A 58 1.53 -7.44 -13.45
N GLY A 59 0.40 -8.11 -13.23
CA GLY A 59 -0.27 -8.14 -11.92
C GLY A 59 0.65 -8.64 -10.81
N LEU A 60 1.41 -9.71 -11.07
CA LEU A 60 2.33 -10.29 -10.09
C LEU A 60 3.48 -9.34 -9.72
N GLN A 61 4.11 -8.69 -10.70
CA GLN A 61 5.19 -7.74 -10.46
C GLN A 61 4.71 -6.51 -9.71
N ALA A 62 3.55 -5.96 -10.07
CA ALA A 62 2.98 -4.82 -9.38
C ALA A 62 2.67 -5.13 -7.91
N MET A 63 2.10 -6.31 -7.61
CA MET A 63 1.83 -6.74 -6.24
C MET A 63 3.12 -6.93 -5.43
N GLN A 64 4.20 -7.41 -6.04
CA GLN A 64 5.51 -7.53 -5.38
C GLN A 64 6.10 -6.16 -5.04
N VAL A 65 6.06 -5.21 -5.98
CA VAL A 65 6.54 -3.85 -5.71
C VAL A 65 5.69 -3.16 -4.64
N ALA A 66 4.37 -3.38 -4.66
CA ALA A 66 3.48 -2.89 -3.61
C ALA A 66 3.85 -3.49 -2.24
N LEU A 67 4.08 -4.80 -2.16
CA LEU A 67 4.48 -5.47 -0.92
C LEU A 67 5.78 -4.90 -0.35
N ASP A 68 6.77 -4.65 -1.21
CA ASP A 68 8.04 -4.07 -0.78
C ASP A 68 7.87 -2.61 -0.32
N LEU A 69 7.00 -1.84 -0.98
CA LEU A 69 6.64 -0.49 -0.56
C LEU A 69 5.98 -0.48 0.82
N GLU A 70 4.96 -1.32 1.04
CA GLU A 70 4.26 -1.39 2.34
C GLU A 70 5.22 -1.84 3.46
N LYS A 71 6.14 -2.77 3.19
CA LYS A 71 7.18 -3.13 4.17
C LYS A 71 8.10 -1.96 4.52
N ASN A 72 8.46 -1.12 3.55
CA ASN A 72 9.29 0.06 3.80
C ASN A 72 8.53 1.13 4.60
N VAL A 73 7.23 1.31 4.32
CA VAL A 73 6.35 2.19 5.10
C VAL A 73 6.23 1.68 6.53
N ASN A 74 5.94 0.39 6.71
CA ASN A 74 5.87 -0.24 8.03
C ASN A 74 7.19 -0.12 8.81
N GLN A 75 8.34 -0.31 8.16
CA GLN A 75 9.64 -0.08 8.82
C GLN A 75 9.79 1.36 9.28
N SER A 76 9.38 2.34 8.46
CA SER A 76 9.43 3.76 8.85
C SER A 76 8.50 4.08 10.03
N LEU A 77 7.35 3.41 10.13
CA LEU A 77 6.43 3.53 11.26
C LEU A 77 7.00 2.90 12.54
N LEU A 78 7.64 1.73 12.43
CA LEU A 78 8.33 1.09 13.55
C LEU A 78 9.49 1.94 14.07
N ASP A 79 10.28 2.54 13.17
CA ASP A 79 11.36 3.45 13.54
C ASP A 79 10.81 4.71 14.26
N LEU A 80 9.68 5.24 13.78
CA LEU A 80 9.00 6.38 14.41
C LEU A 80 8.43 6.00 15.78
N HIS A 81 7.85 4.82 15.93
CA HIS A 81 7.36 4.30 17.21
C HIS A 81 8.50 4.08 18.20
N GLN A 82 9.63 3.54 17.75
CA GLN A 82 10.83 3.40 18.57
C GLN A 82 11.33 4.78 19.05
N LEU A 83 11.32 5.79 18.18
CA LEU A 83 11.67 7.16 18.54
C LEU A 83 10.69 7.74 19.57
N ALA A 84 9.39 7.57 19.37
CA ALA A 84 8.36 8.01 20.31
C ALA A 84 8.56 7.38 21.70
N THR A 85 8.83 6.07 21.73
CA THR A 85 9.15 5.32 22.95
C THR A 85 10.41 5.87 23.63
N ALA A 86 11.48 6.10 22.88
CA ALA A 86 12.73 6.65 23.41
C ALA A 86 12.55 8.08 23.99
N GLN A 87 11.61 8.85 23.46
CA GLN A 87 11.24 10.19 23.94
C GLN A 87 10.15 10.17 25.01
N THR A 88 9.70 8.99 25.46
CA THR A 88 8.60 8.84 26.42
C THR A 88 7.31 9.55 25.97
N ASP A 89 6.95 9.40 24.69
CA ASP A 89 5.68 9.93 24.14
C ASP A 89 4.65 8.80 23.97
N PRO A 90 3.93 8.40 25.04
CA PRO A 90 2.97 7.30 24.97
C PRO A 90 1.78 7.61 24.04
N HIS A 91 1.43 8.89 23.85
CA HIS A 91 0.31 9.26 23.00
C HIS A 91 0.66 9.12 21.51
N LEU A 92 1.91 9.37 21.12
CA LEU A 92 2.36 9.07 19.76
C LEU A 92 2.50 7.55 19.54
N CYS A 93 2.98 6.80 20.53
CA CYS A 93 2.99 5.33 20.44
C CYS A 93 1.60 4.76 20.18
N ASP A 94 0.63 5.11 21.03
CA ASP A 94 -0.78 4.67 20.92
C ASP A 94 -1.42 5.09 19.58
N PHE A 95 -1.14 6.30 19.11
CA PHE A 95 -1.62 6.77 17.80
C PHE A 95 -1.08 5.94 16.63
N LEU A 96 0.20 5.56 16.66
CA LEU A 96 0.81 4.74 15.62
C LEU A 96 0.29 3.30 15.67
N GLU A 97 0.17 2.73 16.87
CA GLU A 97 -0.39 1.40 17.10
C GLU A 97 -1.83 1.31 16.58
N THR A 98 -2.69 2.24 17.00
CA THR A 98 -4.13 2.22 16.72
C THR A 98 -4.49 2.47 15.25
N HIS A 99 -3.73 3.33 14.56
CA HIS A 99 -4.14 3.84 13.25
C HIS A 99 -3.24 3.43 12.08
N TYR A 100 -2.13 2.73 12.34
CA TYR A 100 -1.18 2.39 11.28
C TYR A 100 -0.64 0.97 11.42
N LEU A 101 -0.06 0.59 12.56
CA LEU A 101 0.70 -0.67 12.64
C LEU A 101 -0.17 -1.91 12.37
N ASP A 102 -1.40 -1.95 12.87
CA ASP A 102 -2.32 -3.06 12.58
C ASP A 102 -2.72 -3.09 11.09
N GLU A 103 -3.09 -1.94 10.52
CA GLU A 103 -3.49 -1.80 9.11
C GLU A 103 -2.33 -2.19 8.16
N GLU A 104 -1.09 -1.82 8.49
CA GLU A 104 0.11 -2.19 7.72
C GLU A 104 0.35 -3.71 7.73
N VAL A 105 0.16 -4.38 8.87
CA VAL A 105 0.30 -5.85 8.94
C VAL A 105 -0.78 -6.54 8.10
N GLU A 106 -2.01 -6.03 8.12
CA GLU A 106 -3.11 -6.56 7.31
C GLU A 106 -2.85 -6.44 5.80
N ILE A 107 -2.42 -5.26 5.32
CA ILE A 107 -2.13 -5.08 3.89
C ILE A 107 -0.92 -5.90 3.44
N ILE A 108 0.14 -5.98 4.25
CA ILE A 108 1.32 -6.82 3.96
C ILE A 108 0.90 -8.30 3.83
N LYS A 109 0.05 -8.78 4.73
CA LYS A 109 -0.48 -10.15 4.67
C LYS A 109 -1.32 -10.36 3.42
N ARG A 110 -2.24 -9.44 3.12
CA ARG A 110 -3.13 -9.50 1.94
C ARG A 110 -2.34 -9.54 0.63
N LEU A 111 -1.35 -8.65 0.48
CA LEU A 111 -0.47 -8.64 -0.68
C LEU A 111 0.35 -9.94 -0.80
N GLY A 112 0.84 -10.49 0.32
CA GLY A 112 1.52 -11.79 0.35
C GLY A 112 0.63 -12.95 -0.14
N ASP A 113 -0.65 -12.95 0.23
CA ASP A 113 -1.63 -13.94 -0.24
C ASP A 113 -1.91 -13.80 -1.73
N TYR A 114 -2.08 -12.56 -2.21
CA TYR A 114 -2.29 -12.27 -3.63
C TYR A 114 -1.11 -12.73 -4.49
N ILE A 115 0.12 -12.42 -4.08
CA ILE A 115 1.34 -12.89 -4.76
C ILE A 115 1.38 -14.42 -4.82
N THR A 116 1.01 -15.08 -3.71
CA THR A 116 1.01 -16.55 -3.63
C THR A 116 -0.02 -17.15 -4.60
N ASN A 117 -1.22 -16.58 -4.66
CA ASN A 117 -2.28 -17.05 -5.56
C ASN A 117 -1.97 -16.77 -7.04
N LEU A 118 -1.44 -15.59 -7.37
CA LEU A 118 -0.99 -15.27 -8.73
C LEU A 118 0.07 -16.26 -9.23
N LYS A 119 1.05 -16.61 -8.39
CA LYS A 119 2.05 -17.64 -8.71
C LYS A 119 1.41 -19.01 -8.93
N ARG A 120 0.43 -19.41 -8.10
CA ARG A 120 -0.30 -20.69 -8.25
C ARG A 120 -1.13 -20.75 -9.53
N LEU A 121 -1.63 -19.61 -10.00
CA LEU A 121 -2.37 -19.48 -11.26
C LEU A 121 -1.45 -19.45 -12.49
N GLY A 122 -0.12 -19.46 -12.29
CA GLY A 122 0.88 -19.47 -13.34
C GLY A 122 1.18 -18.09 -13.94
N ALA A 123 0.90 -17.01 -13.21
CA ALA A 123 1.30 -15.68 -13.64
C ALA A 123 2.83 -15.50 -13.51
N PRO A 124 3.48 -14.75 -14.43
CA PRO A 124 2.88 -14.03 -15.56
C PRO A 124 2.78 -14.83 -16.87
N GLU A 125 3.35 -16.04 -16.94
CA GLU A 125 3.42 -16.81 -18.19
C GLU A 125 2.04 -17.24 -18.70
N ASN A 126 1.07 -17.35 -17.80
CA ASN A 126 -0.32 -17.70 -18.08
C ASN A 126 -1.25 -16.49 -17.91
N GLY A 127 -1.56 -15.79 -19.01
CA GLY A 127 -2.47 -14.64 -19.00
C GLY A 127 -3.89 -14.96 -18.50
N LEU A 128 -4.37 -16.21 -18.65
CA LEU A 128 -5.65 -16.62 -18.06
C LEU A 128 -5.62 -16.56 -16.53
N GLY A 129 -4.46 -16.84 -15.91
CA GLY A 129 -4.29 -16.77 -14.47
C GLY A 129 -4.48 -15.35 -13.92
N GLU A 130 -3.85 -14.36 -14.55
CA GLU A 130 -4.02 -12.95 -14.15
C GLU A 130 -5.45 -12.46 -14.40
N TYR A 131 -6.06 -12.84 -15.52
CA TYR A 131 -7.45 -12.49 -15.81
C TYR A 131 -8.44 -13.07 -14.79
N LEU A 132 -8.28 -14.36 -14.43
CA LEU A 132 -9.12 -14.99 -13.41
C LEU A 132 -8.91 -14.34 -12.03
N PHE A 133 -7.67 -13.97 -11.69
CA PHE A 133 -7.38 -13.30 -10.43
C PHE A 133 -8.03 -11.91 -10.36
N ASP A 134 -7.95 -11.12 -11.44
CA ASP A 134 -8.62 -9.82 -11.54
C ASP A 134 -10.13 -9.96 -11.26
N ARG A 135 -10.78 -10.95 -11.89
CA ARG A 135 -12.23 -11.16 -11.77
C ARG A 135 -12.66 -11.79 -10.46
N LEU A 136 -11.92 -12.79 -9.95
CA LEU A 136 -12.42 -13.63 -8.85
C LEU A 136 -11.81 -13.31 -7.50
N SER A 137 -10.74 -12.51 -7.44
CA SER A 137 -10.06 -12.18 -6.18
C SER A 137 -10.09 -10.69 -5.87
N LEU A 138 -10.01 -9.82 -6.89
CA LEU A 138 -10.00 -8.37 -6.70
C LEU A 138 -11.39 -7.72 -6.81
N GLU A 139 -12.36 -8.36 -7.46
CA GLU A 139 -13.75 -7.88 -7.52
C GLU A 139 -14.36 -7.76 -6.12
N ASP A 140 -14.18 -8.78 -5.27
CA ASP A 140 -14.68 -8.80 -3.88
C ASP A 140 -13.91 -7.88 -2.91
N SER A 141 -12.82 -7.27 -3.38
CA SER A 141 -11.94 -6.40 -2.58
C SER A 141 -12.26 -4.90 -2.74
N SER A 142 -13.32 -4.58 -3.52
CA SER A 142 -13.70 -3.23 -3.94
C SER A 142 -14.94 -2.70 -3.21
#